data_AF-A0A832PLT7-F1
#
_entry.id   AF-A0A832PLT7-F1
#
_cell.length_a   1.000
_cell.length_b   1.000
_cell.length_c   1.000
_cell.angle_alpha   90.00
_cell.angle_beta   90.00
_cell.angle_gamma   90.00
#
_symmetry.space_group_name_H-M   'P 1'
#
loop_
_entity.id
_entity.type
_entity.pdbx_description
1 polymer ?
#
loop_
_entity_poly.entity_id
_entity_poly.type
_entity_poly.pdbx_seq_one_letter_code
_entity_poly.pdbx_strand_id
1 'polypeptide(L)' 'MRERQTLISIFCPAQNVELLAQAKEQGITAIAMDAVLRISCVQDMDMPSSIANIVSYRASNRGHQQFRPLLQCR' A
#
# COMPACT_ATOMS: atom_id res chain seq x y z
N MET A 1 -17.76 -10.34 7.47
CA MET A 1 -17.87 -9.92 6.05
C MET A 1 -19.03 -10.67 5.41
N ARG A 2 -19.52 -10.23 4.25
CA ARG A 2 -20.61 -10.96 3.56
C ARG A 2 -20.03 -12.17 2.84
N GLU A 3 -20.77 -13.29 2.80
CA GLU A 3 -20.40 -14.43 1.97
C GLU A 3 -20.28 -14.00 0.50
N ARG A 4 -19.27 -14.54 -0.21
CA ARG A 4 -18.97 -14.23 -1.63
C ARG A 4 -18.53 -12.78 -1.91
N GLN A 5 -18.10 -12.04 -0.90
CA GLN A 5 -17.50 -10.73 -1.10
C GLN A 5 -16.10 -10.86 -1.73
N THR A 6 -15.75 -9.94 -2.63
CA THR A 6 -14.37 -9.78 -3.12
C THR A 6 -13.70 -8.67 -2.33
N LEU A 7 -12.57 -8.98 -1.70
CA LEU A 7 -11.80 -8.04 -0.89
C LEU A 7 -10.45 -7.78 -1.56
N ILE A 8 -10.17 -6.51 -1.85
CA ILE A 8 -8.90 -6.06 -2.42
C ILE A 8 -8.20 -5.23 -1.35
N SER A 9 -7.03 -5.68 -0.89
CA SER A 9 -6.29 -5.01 0.18
C SER A 9 -4.82 -5.43 0.19
N ILE A 10 -4.05 -4.83 1.08
CA ILE A 10 -2.71 -5.23 1.48
C ILE A 10 -2.85 -6.29 2.55
N PHE A 11 -2.45 -7.53 2.26
CA PHE A 11 -2.61 -8.64 3.21
C PHE A 11 -1.29 -9.11 3.80
N CYS A 12 -0.16 -8.92 3.11
CA CYS A 12 1.14 -9.48 3.50
C CYS A 12 1.02 -10.99 3.77
N PRO A 13 0.72 -11.81 2.74
CA PRO A 13 0.31 -13.20 2.91
C PRO A 13 1.39 -14.07 3.55
N ALA A 14 2.67 -13.69 3.42
CA ALA A 14 3.79 -14.38 4.06
C ALA A 14 3.82 -14.20 5.60
N GLN A 15 3.24 -13.12 6.11
CA GLN A 15 3.27 -12.76 7.54
C GLN A 15 1.93 -13.04 8.22
N ASN A 16 0.81 -12.91 7.50
CA ASN A 16 -0.54 -12.97 8.06
C ASN A 16 -1.33 -14.19 7.57
N VAL A 17 -0.79 -15.39 7.82
CA VAL A 17 -1.42 -16.65 7.37
C VAL A 17 -2.77 -16.92 8.07
N GLU A 18 -2.88 -16.56 9.35
CA GLU A 18 -4.12 -16.75 10.13
C GLU A 18 -5.30 -15.92 9.60
N LEU A 19 -5.02 -14.70 9.15
CA LEU A 19 -6.05 -13.80 8.58
C LEU A 19 -6.58 -14.34 7.25
N LEU A 20 -5.72 -14.98 6.45
CA LEU A 20 -6.12 -15.67 5.23
C LEU A 20 -6.98 -16.90 5.53
N ALA A 21 -6.67 -17.63 6.61
CA ALA A 21 -7.48 -18.77 7.05
C ALA A 21 -8.90 -18.33 7.44
N GLN A 22 -9.04 -17.23 8.19
CA GLN A 22 -10.34 -16.66 8.54
C GLN A 22 -11.11 -16.14 7.31
N ALA A 23 -10.42 -15.50 6.36
CA ALA A 23 -11.05 -15.03 5.12
C ALA A 23 -11.54 -16.21 4.26
N LYS A 24 -10.79 -17.32 4.24
CA LYS A 24 -11.17 -18.56 3.56
C LYS A 24 -12.38 -19.22 4.23
N GLU A 25 -12.41 -19.29 5.56
CA GLU A 25 -13.53 -19.84 6.32
C GLU A 25 -14.84 -19.07 6.08
N GLN A 26 -14.75 -17.74 5.92
CA GLN A 26 -15.89 -16.88 5.60
C GLN A 26 -16.32 -16.93 4.11
N GLY A 27 -15.65 -17.71 3.26
CA GLY A 27 -16.01 -17.85 1.84
C GLY A 27 -15.77 -16.58 1.01
N ILE A 28 -14.71 -15.83 1.34
CA ILE A 28 -14.38 -14.54 0.72
C ILE A 28 -13.26 -14.72 -0.30
N THR A 29 -13.35 -14.01 -1.42
CA THR A 29 -12.26 -13.94 -2.40
C THR A 29 -11.35 -12.77 -2.07
N ALA A 30 -10.13 -13.05 -1.59
CA ALA A 30 -9.14 -12.02 -1.28
C ALA A 30 -8.15 -11.84 -2.44
N ILE A 31 -7.93 -10.59 -2.86
CA ILE A 31 -6.90 -10.19 -3.82
C ILE A 31 -5.85 -9.38 -3.07
N ALA A 32 -4.64 -9.92 -2.98
CA ALA A 32 -3.52 -9.26 -2.31
C ALA A 32 -2.77 -8.32 -3.26
N MET A 33 -2.89 -7.02 -3.00
CA MET A 33 -2.22 -5.98 -3.80
C MET A 33 -0.71 -5.93 -3.56
N ASP A 34 -0.20 -6.50 -2.47
CA ASP A 34 1.23 -6.58 -2.19
C ASP A 34 1.95 -7.71 -2.95
N ALA A 35 1.19 -8.67 -3.48
CA ALA A 35 1.70 -9.80 -4.24
C ALA A 35 1.61 -9.60 -5.77
N VAL A 36 1.34 -8.38 -6.24
CA VAL A 36 1.28 -8.05 -7.67
C VAL A 36 2.65 -8.31 -8.32
N LEU A 37 2.65 -9.04 -9.44
CA LEU A 37 3.86 -9.37 -10.18
C LEU A 37 4.47 -8.13 -10.84
N ARG A 38 5.80 -8.03 -10.85
CA ARG A 38 6.52 -6.91 -11.48
C ARG A 38 6.71 -7.14 -12.99
N ILE A 39 5.61 -7.15 -13.75
CA ILE A 39 5.59 -7.24 -15.23
C ILE A 39 4.86 -6.03 -15.83
N SER A 40 5.30 -5.56 -17.00
CA SER A 40 4.84 -4.28 -17.57
C SER A 40 3.32 -4.15 -17.76
N CYS A 41 2.62 -5.26 -18.06
CA CYS A 41 1.18 -5.24 -18.32
C CYS A 41 0.31 -5.06 -17.06
N VAL A 42 0.87 -5.19 -15.86
CA VAL A 42 0.14 -5.00 -14.60
C VAL A 42 0.81 -3.95 -13.71
N GLN A 43 1.77 -3.19 -14.25
CA GLN A 43 2.46 -2.11 -13.53
C GLN A 43 1.49 -1.04 -13.03
N ASP A 44 0.39 -0.79 -13.74
CA ASP A 44 -0.65 0.15 -13.31
C ASP A 44 -1.34 -0.29 -12.00
N MET A 45 -1.24 -1.57 -11.64
CA MET A 45 -1.77 -2.13 -10.40
C MET A 45 -0.73 -2.25 -9.27
N ASP A 46 0.52 -1.81 -9.50
CA ASP A 46 1.61 -1.84 -8.52
C ASP A 46 1.45 -0.73 -7.45
N MET A 47 0.58 -0.98 -6.48
CA MET A 47 0.36 -0.08 -5.35
C MET A 47 1.62 0.18 -4.50
N PRO A 48 2.49 -0.81 -4.19
CA PRO A 48 3.69 -0.57 -3.40
C PRO A 48 4.63 0.50 -3.98
N SER A 49 4.83 0.52 -5.31
CA SER A 49 5.65 1.55 -5.95
C SER A 49 4.98 2.93 -5.93
N SER A 50 3.65 2.99 -6.04
CA SER A 50 2.88 4.23 -5.87
C SER A 50 3.01 4.82 -4.46
N ILE A 51 2.91 3.98 -3.42
CA ILE A 51 3.13 4.42 -2.03
C ILE A 51 4.57 4.91 -1.83
N ALA A 52 5.57 4.19 -2.38
CA ALA A 52 6.97 4.61 -2.29
C ALA A 52 7.20 5.99 -2.91
N ASN A 53 6.54 6.29 -4.04
CA ASN A 53 6.61 7.59 -4.68
C ASN A 53 6.01 8.70 -3.82
N ILE A 54 4.81 8.48 -3.24
CA ILE A 54 4.14 9.44 -2.35
C ILE A 54 4.98 9.71 -1.10
N VAL A 55 5.52 8.65 -0.47
CA VAL A 55 6.36 8.77 0.72
C VAL A 55 7.62 9.56 0.42
N SER A 56 8.28 9.28 -0.71
CA SER A 56 9.51 9.98 -1.12
C SER A 56 9.25 11.46 -1.40
N TYR A 57 8.16 11.78 -2.09
CA TYR A 57 7.75 13.17 -2.31
C TYR A 57 7.47 13.90 -0.99
N ARG A 58 6.71 13.28 -0.08
CA ARG A 58 6.43 13.85 1.24
C ARG A 58 7.70 14.02 2.08
N ALA A 59 8.63 13.08 2.03
CA ALA A 59 9.89 13.15 2.76
C ALA A 59 10.75 14.33 2.27
N SER A 60 10.86 14.52 0.95
CA SER A 60 11.54 15.68 0.35
C SER A 60 10.90 17.00 0.79
N ASN A 61 9.57 17.09 0.72
CA ASN A 61 8.85 18.30 1.11
C ASN A 61 8.97 18.62 2.60
N ARG A 62 8.95 17.58 3.46
CA ARG A 62 9.22 17.75 4.90
C ARG A 62 10.65 18.20 5.16
N GLY A 63 11.63 17.65 4.45
CA GLY A 63 13.03 18.10 4.52
C GLY A 63 13.19 19.56 4.13
N HIS A 64 12.53 19.99 3.05
CA HIS A 64 12.54 21.40 2.62
C HIS A 64 11.83 22.32 3.61
N GLN A 65 10.67 21.92 4.16
CA GLN A 65 9.99 22.70 5.22
C GLN A 65 10.83 22.80 6.50
N GLN A 66 11.51 21.72 6.88
CA GLN A 66 12.33 21.69 8.09
C GLN A 66 13.65 22.46 7.93
N PHE A 67 14.19 22.54 6.71
CA PHE A 67 15.40 23.31 6.39
C PHE A 67 15.11 24.76 6.03
N ARG A 68 13.85 25.20 5.95
CA ARG A 68 13.51 26.61 5.70
C ARG A 68 14.01 27.44 6.89
N PRO A 69 15.12 28.20 6.76
CA PRO A 69 15.58 29.04 7.84
C PRO A 69 14.54 30.15 8.01
N LEU A 70 14.35 30.63 9.23
CA LEU A 70 13.49 31.76 9.59
C LEU A 70 13.99 33.09 8.98
N LEU A 71 14.13 33.19 7.65
CA LEU A 71 14.40 34.40 6.90
C LEU A 71 13.09 35.10 6.47
N GLN A 72 12.05 34.98 7.30
CA GLN A 72 10.87 35.85 7.30
C GLN A 72 10.78 36.58 8.65
N CYS A 73 11.86 37.25 9.01
CA CYS A 73 11.80 38.43 9.88
C CYS A 73 12.39 39.59 9.07
N ARG A 74 11.58 40.13 8.16
CA ARG A 74 11.75 41.48 7.64
C ARG A 74 10.39 42.07 7.31
#